data_AF-A0A359GX04-F1
#
_entry.id   AF-A0A359GX04-F1
#
_cell.length_a   1.000
_cell.length_b   1.000
_cell.length_c   1.000
_cell.angle_alpha   90.00
_cell.angle_beta   90.00
_cell.angle_gamma   90.00
#
_symmetry.space_group_name_H-M   'P 1'
#
loop_
_entity.id
_entity.type
_entity.pdbx_description
1 polymer ?
#
loop_
_entity_poly.entity_id
_entity_poly.type
_entity_poly.pdbx_seq_one_letter_code
_entity_poly.pdbx_strand_id
1 'polypeptide(L)' 'MQTLIFYTTDDCHLCEEAAALLKKLSSLRQINIEPIDISASESLIHLYGIRIPV' A
#
# COMPACT_ATOMS: atom_id res chain seq x y z
N MET A 1 -10.18 13.28 9.20
CA MET A 1 -9.09 12.29 8.98
C MET A 1 -9.23 11.76 7.57
N GLN A 2 -8.18 11.82 6.76
CA GLN A 2 -8.19 11.21 5.42
C GLN A 2 -7.64 9.78 5.53
N THR A 3 -8.26 8.83 4.84
CA THR A 3 -7.76 7.45 4.74
C THR A 3 -7.21 7.24 3.34
N LEU A 4 -5.98 6.74 3.25
CA LEU A 4 -5.36 6.30 2.01
C LEU A 4 -5.26 4.78 2.04
N ILE A 5 -5.63 4.17 0.91
CA ILE A 5 -5.44 2.75 0.69
C ILE A 5 -4.06 2.55 0.09
N PHE A 6 -3.32 1.59 0.63
CA PHE A 6 -2.01 1.19 0.16
C PHE A 6 -2.11 -0.23 -0.39
N TYR A 7 -2.11 -0.38 -1.71
CA TYR A 7 -2.15 -1.70 -2.32
C TYR A 7 -0.76 -2.31 -2.31
N THR A 8 -0.67 -3.49 -1.71
CA THR A 8 0.56 -4.24 -1.50
C THR A 8 0.35 -5.69 -1.94
N THR A 9 1.44 -6.45 -1.96
CA THR A 9 1.43 -7.92 -1.98
C THR A 9 2.44 -8.43 -0.96
N ASP A 10 2.29 -9.69 -0.56
CA ASP A 10 3.32 -10.40 0.20
C ASP A 10 4.62 -10.55 -0.62
N ASP A 11 5.73 -10.80 0.07
CA ASP A 11 7.09 -11.00 -0.50
C ASP A 11 7.57 -9.86 -1.44
N CYS A 12 7.14 -8.62 -1.19
CA CYS A 12 7.49 -7.44 -1.97
C CYS A 12 8.39 -6.48 -1.19
N HIS A 13 9.69 -6.45 -1.50
CA HIS A 13 10.65 -5.57 -0.80
C HIS A 13 10.33 -4.08 -0.97
N LEU A 14 9.91 -3.67 -2.18
CA LEU A 14 9.49 -2.29 -2.43
C LEU A 14 8.29 -1.88 -1.57
N CYS A 15 7.40 -2.83 -1.24
CA CYS A 15 6.23 -2.59 -0.41
C CYS A 15 6.62 -2.36 1.05
N GLU A 16 7.65 -3.07 1.55
CA GLU A 16 8.22 -2.83 2.88
C GLU A 16 8.81 -1.42 2.98
N GLU A 17 9.58 -1.00 1.97
CA GLU A 17 10.15 0.34 1.89
C GLU A 17 9.05 1.43 1.85
N ALA A 18 8.04 1.24 1.00
CA ALA A 18 6.91 2.16 0.89
C ALA A 18 6.11 2.25 2.20
N ALA A 19 5.84 1.12 2.87
CA ALA A 19 5.16 1.10 4.16
C ALA A 19 5.95 1.87 5.24
N ALA A 20 7.28 1.79 5.25
CA ALA A 20 8.13 2.55 6.16
C ALA A 20 8.03 4.07 5.93
N LEU A 21 7.91 4.50 4.66
CA LEU A 21 7.70 5.91 4.31
C LEU A 21 6.29 6.40 4.68
N LEU A 22 5.27 5.60 4.40
CA LEU A 22 3.87 5.91 4.73
C LEU A 22 3.64 6.00 6.24
N LYS A 23 4.33 5.16 7.03
CA LYS A 23 4.30 5.25 8.49
C LYS A 23 4.86 6.58 9.00
N LYS A 24 5.94 7.09 8.39
CA LYS A 24 6.48 8.43 8.71
C LYS A 24 5.51 9.53 8.29
N LEU A 25 4.80 9.38 7.17
CA LEU A 25 3.79 10.35 6.74
C LEU A 25 2.60 10.38 7.71
N SER A 26 2.12 9.22 8.16
CA SER A 26 1.03 9.09 9.12
C SER A 26 1.36 9.64 10.51
N SER A 27 2.65 9.66 10.91
CA SER A 27 3.04 10.33 12.15
C SER A 27 3.11 11.86 12.01
N LEU A 28 3.42 12.36 10.81
CA LEU A 28 3.52 13.80 10.54
C LEU A 28 2.17 14.44 10.19
N ARG A 29 1.21 13.67 9.67
CA ARG A 29 -0.12 14.14 9.27
C ARG A 29 -1.20 13.21 9.82
N GLN A 30 -2.37 13.75 10.11
CA GLN A 30 -3.55 12.96 10.54
C GLN A 30 -4.18 12.20 9.37
N ILE A 31 -3.40 11.28 8.78
CA ILE A 31 -3.78 10.41 7.67
C ILE A 31 -3.70 8.97 8.18
N ASN A 32 -4.77 8.21 7.94
CA ASN A 32 -4.79 6.78 8.17
C ASN A 32 -4.31 6.07 6.90
N ILE A 33 -3.40 5.09 7.05
CA ILE A 33 -2.93 4.28 5.94
C ILE A 33 -3.46 2.86 6.16
N GLU A 34 -4.20 2.36 5.18
CA GLU A 34 -4.80 1.03 5.21
C GLU A 34 -4.14 0.13 4.16
N PRO A 35 -3.26 -0.79 4.56
CA PRO A 35 -2.67 -1.75 3.64
C PRO A 35 -3.72 -2.78 3.21
N ILE A 36 -3.85 -2.99 1.89
CA ILE A 36 -4.70 -4.03 1.31
C ILE A 36 -3.81 -4.92 0.44
N ASP A 37 -3.73 -6.19 0.82
CA ASP A 37 -3.13 -7.20 -0.05
C ASP A 37 -4.07 -7.49 -1.23
N ILE A 38 -3.56 -7.28 -2.43
CA ILE A 38 -4.31 -7.51 -3.66
C ILE A 38 -4.06 -8.89 -4.28
N SER A 39 -3.18 -9.71 -3.69
CA SER A 39 -2.80 -11.04 -4.18
C SER A 39 -3.99 -11.97 -4.46
N ALA A 40 -5.08 -11.81 -3.72
CA ALA A 40 -6.30 -12.61 -3.85
C ALA A 40 -7.33 -12.03 -4.84
N SER A 41 -7.10 -10.84 -5.39
CA SER A 41 -8.05 -10.13 -6.26
C SER A 41 -7.51 -9.99 -7.67
N GLU A 42 -7.97 -10.86 -8.56
CA GLU A 42 -7.56 -10.89 -9.96
C GLU A 42 -7.80 -9.54 -10.67
N SER A 43 -8.90 -8.85 -10.35
CA SER A 43 -9.21 -7.53 -10.90
C SER A 43 -8.20 -6.47 -10.46
N LEU A 44 -7.76 -6.49 -9.20
CA LEU A 44 -6.79 -5.54 -8.67
C LEU A 44 -5.38 -5.86 -9.16
N ILE A 45 -5.01 -7.15 -9.26
CA ILE A 45 -3.74 -7.56 -9.88
C ILE A 45 -3.67 -7.11 -11.34
N HIS A 46 -4.75 -7.26 -12.10
CA HIS A 46 -4.76 -6.83 -13.50
C HIS A 46 -4.57 -5.30 -13.65
N LEU A 47 -5.10 -4.50 -12.71
CA LEU A 47 -4.97 -3.04 -12.74
C LEU A 47 -3.63 -2.53 -12.18
N TYR A 48 -3.16 -3.13 -11.09
CA TYR A 48 -2.09 -2.58 -10.27
C TYR A 48 -0.89 -3.51 -10.08
N GLY A 49 -0.99 -4.80 -10.40
CA GLY A 49 0.02 -5.82 -10.07
C GLY A 49 1.45 -5.50 -10.51
N ILE A 50 1.65 -4.89 -11.68
CA ILE A 50 2.98 -4.46 -12.16
C ILE A 50 3.43 -3.08 -11.64
N ARG A 51 2.55 -2.38 -10.93
CA ARG A 51 2.76 -1.01 -10.42
C ARG A 51 2.88 -0.96 -8.91
N ILE A 52 2.56 -2.05 -8.20
CA ILE A 52 2.76 -2.16 -6.76
C ILE A 52 4.20 -1.79 -6.41
N PRO A 53 4.43 -0.95 -5.38
CA PRO A 53 3.46 -0.40 -4.42
C PRO A 53 2.70 0.85 -4.92
N VAL A 54 1.37 0.90 -4.73
CA VAL A 54 0.51 2.06 -5.07
C VAL A 54 -0.40 2.52 -3.94
#